data_AF-A0A1C3JHG8-F1
#
_entry.id   AF-A0A1C3JHG8-F1
#
_cell.length_a   1.000
_cell.length_b   1.000
_cell.length_c   1.000
_cell.angle_alpha   90.00
_cell.angle_beta   90.00
_cell.angle_gamma   90.00
#
_symmetry.space_group_name_H-M   'P 1'
#
loop_
_entity.id
_entity.type
_entity.pdbx_description
1 polymer ?
#
loop_
_entity_poly.entity_id
_entity_poly.type
_entity_poly.pdbx_seq_one_letter_code
_entity_poly.pdbx_strand_id
1 'polypeptide(L)'
;MTVKILIPSQNIELTGEVQSCLLVAKRQGLATDAVELGISPTQCFSIVDAQQALSIGFAHDVDSLAECRSSELDHIVDYSHSVALADIRCALEQTPNAIYIGVLDDSAVLDLWSQLDANRAIRNETPAHQELDSSGHFAWLVTLLALEFPLEDALVLARAASNVSRGTWPANYQNFPIPVLEDELLDISVGWAHQGTSLSFPELSKSSLGLYPVVDDVEWIERLLKLGINTVQLRIKNPQQVDLEQQIERSIELGREHNAQVFINDYWQLALKHDAFGVHLGQEDIEESNLSQLSQAGIKIGLSTHGYYELLRIVQINPSYIALGHIFPTTTKQMPSKPQGLVRLSLYQQLIDTIPYTEELTGYPTVAIGGIDQSTAAQVWSCGVSSLAVVRAITLVEDPKQVIEFFEALMADRSSGVVKEVTRELSHAE
;
A
#
# COMPACT_ATOMS: atom_id res chain seq x y z
N MET A 1 16.58 -16.04 -4.85
CA MET A 1 17.16 -16.33 -6.17
C MET A 1 18.02 -15.14 -6.56
N THR A 2 19.10 -15.33 -7.29
CA THR A 2 19.95 -14.20 -7.70
C THR A 2 19.25 -13.38 -8.77
N VAL A 3 19.23 -12.06 -8.60
CA VAL A 3 18.73 -11.08 -9.57
C VAL A 3 19.94 -10.31 -10.10
N LYS A 4 20.00 -10.05 -11.41
CA LYS A 4 21.07 -9.28 -12.03
C LYS A 4 20.53 -7.99 -12.62
N ILE A 5 21.09 -6.85 -12.24
CA ILE A 5 20.87 -5.58 -12.94
C ILE A 5 22.02 -5.43 -13.94
N LEU A 6 21.69 -5.52 -15.22
CA LEU A 6 22.60 -5.35 -16.34
C LEU A 6 22.50 -3.92 -16.86
N ILE A 7 23.61 -3.19 -16.76
CA ILE A 7 23.71 -1.76 -17.07
C ILE A 7 24.37 -1.60 -18.44
N PRO A 8 23.79 -0.84 -19.38
CA PRO A 8 24.41 -0.53 -20.67
C PRO A 8 25.82 0.04 -20.52
N SER A 9 26.75 -0.37 -21.37
CA SER A 9 28.13 0.14 -21.33
C SER A 9 28.23 1.66 -21.50
N GLN A 10 27.25 2.27 -22.17
CA GLN A 10 27.15 3.72 -22.35
C GLN A 10 26.63 4.47 -21.12
N ASN A 11 26.06 3.75 -20.16
CA ASN A 11 25.54 4.28 -18.89
C ASN A 11 26.29 3.68 -17.68
N ILE A 12 27.56 3.32 -17.87
CA ILE A 12 28.36 2.62 -16.84
C ILE A 12 28.48 3.44 -15.55
N GLU A 13 28.40 4.76 -15.63
CA GLU A 13 28.38 5.69 -14.50
C GLU A 13 27.21 5.43 -13.53
N LEU A 14 26.05 4.98 -14.03
CA LEU A 14 24.88 4.65 -13.19
C LEU A 14 25.12 3.44 -12.29
N THR A 15 26.17 2.65 -12.52
CA THR A 15 26.56 1.55 -11.63
C THR A 15 26.79 2.03 -10.20
N GLY A 16 27.44 3.18 -10.03
CA GLY A 16 27.72 3.75 -8.70
C GLY A 16 26.44 4.21 -7.98
N GLU A 17 25.49 4.74 -8.73
CA GLU A 17 24.21 5.20 -8.18
C GLU A 17 23.33 4.03 -7.76
N VAL A 18 23.18 3.01 -8.61
CA VAL A 18 22.46 1.78 -8.27
C VAL A 18 23.08 1.10 -7.05
N GLN A 19 24.41 1.04 -6.96
CA GLN A 19 25.09 0.49 -5.79
C GLN A 19 24.80 1.31 -4.51
N SER A 20 24.70 2.63 -4.63
CA SER A 20 24.32 3.50 -3.51
C SER A 20 22.88 3.23 -3.06
N CYS A 21 21.93 3.12 -3.99
CA CYS A 21 20.53 2.79 -3.70
C CYS A 21 20.41 1.42 -3.01
N LEU A 22 21.14 0.40 -3.48
CA LEU A 22 21.21 -0.92 -2.85
C LEU A 22 21.77 -0.82 -1.41
N LEU A 23 22.76 0.02 -1.16
CA LEU A 23 23.29 0.22 0.20
C LEU A 23 22.26 0.89 1.13
N VAL A 24 21.42 1.80 0.61
CA VAL A 24 20.31 2.39 1.38
C VAL A 24 19.25 1.32 1.69
N ALA A 25 18.83 0.56 0.68
CA ALA A 25 17.87 -0.53 0.83
C ALA A 25 18.35 -1.60 1.83
N LYS A 26 19.64 -1.98 1.77
CA LYS A 26 20.25 -2.93 2.70
C LYS A 26 20.19 -2.45 4.15
N ARG A 27 20.37 -1.14 4.39
CA ARG A 27 20.26 -0.55 5.74
C ARG A 27 18.84 -0.63 6.31
N GLN A 28 17.83 -0.70 5.44
CA GLN A 28 16.45 -0.95 5.85
C GLN A 28 16.13 -2.45 6.07
N GLY A 29 17.09 -3.34 5.79
CA GLY A 29 16.90 -4.80 5.92
C GLY A 29 16.36 -5.48 4.67
N LEU A 30 16.25 -4.78 3.53
CA LEU A 30 15.86 -5.41 2.27
C LEU A 30 16.94 -6.39 1.79
N ALA A 31 16.52 -7.47 1.15
CA ALA A 31 17.39 -8.57 0.72
C ALA A 31 18.21 -8.20 -0.53
N THR A 32 19.26 -7.40 -0.36
CA THR A 32 20.10 -6.93 -1.48
C THR A 32 21.24 -7.87 -1.83
N ASP A 33 21.59 -8.82 -0.96
CA ASP A 33 22.77 -9.69 -1.14
C ASP A 33 22.64 -10.64 -2.34
N ALA A 34 21.42 -10.83 -2.84
CA ALA A 34 21.13 -11.61 -4.04
C ALA A 34 21.12 -10.76 -5.33
N VAL A 35 21.34 -9.44 -5.24
CA VAL A 35 21.38 -8.53 -6.39
C VAL A 35 22.82 -8.36 -6.86
N GLU A 36 23.10 -8.79 -8.08
CA GLU A 36 24.40 -8.60 -8.74
C GLU A 36 24.30 -7.48 -9.78
N LEU A 37 25.35 -6.66 -9.90
CA LEU A 37 25.48 -5.67 -10.96
C LEU A 37 26.39 -6.21 -12.07
N GLY A 38 25.96 -6.05 -13.32
CA GLY A 38 26.73 -6.43 -14.50
C GLY A 38 26.67 -5.33 -15.56
N ILE A 39 27.60 -5.38 -16.51
CA ILE A 39 27.60 -4.49 -17.68
C ILE A 39 27.10 -5.28 -18.89
N SER A 40 26.27 -4.65 -19.70
CA SER A 40 25.71 -5.22 -20.93
C SER A 40 26.16 -4.41 -22.15
N PRO A 41 26.42 -5.06 -23.30
CA PRO A 41 26.62 -4.38 -24.57
C PRO A 41 25.31 -3.86 -25.20
N THR A 42 24.15 -4.15 -24.60
CA THR A 42 22.85 -3.64 -25.03
C THR A 42 22.72 -2.14 -24.76
N GLN A 43 21.75 -1.52 -25.43
CA GLN A 43 21.40 -0.10 -25.27
C GLN A 43 20.44 0.14 -24.10
N CYS A 44 19.76 -0.91 -23.61
CA CYS A 44 18.79 -0.86 -22.53
C CYS A 44 19.29 -1.56 -21.27
N PHE A 45 18.76 -1.12 -20.12
CA PHE A 45 18.93 -1.80 -18.85
C PHE A 45 18.16 -3.12 -18.86
N SER A 46 18.65 -4.10 -18.11
CA SER A 46 17.89 -5.35 -17.92
C SER A 46 17.96 -5.83 -16.47
N ILE A 47 16.82 -6.25 -15.94
CA ILE A 47 16.72 -6.91 -14.64
C ILE A 47 16.39 -8.37 -14.91
N VAL A 48 17.33 -9.27 -14.64
CA VAL A 48 17.23 -10.68 -15.04
C VAL A 48 17.30 -11.59 -13.81
N ASP A 49 16.35 -12.51 -13.70
CA ASP A 49 16.40 -13.61 -12.75
C ASP A 49 16.19 -14.97 -13.46
N ALA A 50 15.93 -16.04 -12.70
CA ALA A 50 15.76 -17.38 -13.27
C ALA A 50 14.44 -17.57 -14.06
N GLN A 51 13.48 -16.66 -13.94
CA GLN A 51 12.11 -16.76 -14.44
C GLN A 51 11.76 -15.67 -15.45
N GLN A 52 12.35 -14.48 -15.31
CA GLN A 52 12.00 -13.30 -16.11
C GLN A 52 13.23 -12.46 -16.46
N ALA A 53 13.10 -11.68 -17.52
CA ALA A 53 14.02 -10.62 -17.89
C ALA A 53 13.18 -9.39 -18.23
N LEU A 54 13.30 -8.34 -17.40
CA LEU A 54 12.66 -7.05 -17.62
C LEU A 54 13.65 -6.11 -18.31
N SER A 55 13.25 -5.52 -19.42
CA SER A 55 14.05 -4.62 -20.26
C SER A 55 13.54 -3.19 -20.15
N ILE A 56 14.44 -2.24 -19.85
CA ILE A 56 14.08 -0.87 -19.50
C ILE A 56 14.92 0.11 -20.30
N GLY A 57 14.27 0.97 -21.08
CA GLY A 57 14.89 2.10 -21.76
C GLY A 57 15.09 3.30 -20.82
N PHE A 58 16.21 4.00 -20.95
CA PHE A 58 16.53 5.21 -20.21
C PHE A 58 16.72 6.38 -21.18
N ALA A 59 15.66 7.16 -21.39
CA ALA A 59 15.64 8.28 -22.31
C ALA A 59 15.82 9.59 -21.54
N HIS A 60 17.03 10.15 -21.55
CA HIS A 60 17.36 11.39 -20.83
C HIS A 60 17.33 12.64 -21.72
N ASP A 61 17.23 12.44 -23.03
CA ASP A 61 17.07 13.47 -24.05
C ASP A 61 16.32 12.90 -25.26
N VAL A 62 16.08 13.74 -26.27
CA VAL A 62 15.32 13.34 -27.48
C VAL A 62 16.06 12.30 -28.31
N ASP A 63 17.39 12.33 -28.34
CA ASP A 63 18.21 11.42 -29.13
C ASP A 63 18.21 10.01 -28.51
N SER A 64 18.46 9.90 -27.20
CA SER A 64 18.34 8.66 -26.44
C SER A 64 16.91 8.11 -26.42
N LEU A 65 15.89 8.98 -26.45
CA LEU A 65 14.50 8.55 -26.63
C LEU A 65 14.30 7.86 -27.99
N ALA A 66 14.86 8.42 -29.07
CA ALA A 66 14.76 7.82 -30.39
C ALA A 66 15.44 6.43 -30.44
N GLU A 67 16.54 6.26 -29.72
CA GLU A 67 17.23 4.98 -29.54
C GLU A 67 16.40 3.98 -28.71
N CYS A 68 15.60 4.45 -27.74
CA CYS A 68 14.77 3.64 -26.87
C CYS A 68 13.41 3.24 -27.47
N ARG A 69 12.96 3.78 -28.61
CA ARG A 69 11.63 3.52 -29.22
C ARG A 69 11.46 2.12 -29.84
N SER A 70 12.06 1.09 -29.27
CA SER A 70 11.84 -0.31 -29.65
C SER A 70 10.55 -0.84 -29.02
N SER A 71 9.71 -1.50 -29.82
CA SER A 71 8.51 -2.20 -29.33
C SER A 71 8.80 -3.42 -28.45
N GLU A 72 10.07 -3.79 -28.30
CA GLU A 72 10.50 -4.96 -27.53
C GLU A 72 10.80 -4.64 -26.05
N LEU A 73 10.81 -3.36 -25.65
CA LEU A 73 11.07 -2.98 -24.27
C LEU A 73 9.83 -3.16 -23.38
N ASP A 74 10.03 -3.64 -22.16
CA ASP A 74 8.94 -3.72 -21.19
C ASP A 74 8.55 -2.34 -20.67
N HIS A 75 9.53 -1.45 -20.47
CA HIS A 75 9.31 -0.07 -20.07
C HIS A 75 10.26 0.91 -20.78
N ILE A 76 9.79 2.12 -21.07
CA ILE A 76 10.60 3.25 -21.56
C ILE A 76 10.44 4.39 -20.58
N VAL A 77 11.50 4.74 -19.84
CA VAL A 77 11.45 5.85 -18.88
C VAL A 77 11.98 7.12 -19.56
N ASP A 78 11.08 8.08 -19.78
CA ASP A 78 11.33 9.31 -20.53
C ASP A 78 11.47 10.52 -19.59
N TYR A 79 12.66 11.10 -19.57
CA TYR A 79 13.02 12.35 -18.87
C TYR A 79 13.28 13.51 -19.85
N SER A 80 13.07 13.31 -21.16
CA SER A 80 13.40 14.30 -22.20
C SER A 80 12.49 15.54 -22.17
N HIS A 81 11.37 15.48 -21.45
CA HIS A 81 10.30 16.48 -21.48
C HIS A 81 9.82 16.80 -22.91
N SER A 82 9.92 15.82 -23.82
CA SER A 82 9.63 15.99 -25.24
C SER A 82 8.13 16.09 -25.56
N VAL A 83 7.26 15.73 -24.61
CA VAL A 83 5.80 15.71 -24.76
C VAL A 83 5.18 16.71 -23.79
N ALA A 84 4.40 17.65 -24.32
CA ALA A 84 3.62 18.57 -23.51
C ALA A 84 2.43 17.84 -22.86
N LEU A 85 1.98 18.31 -21.69
CA LEU A 85 0.86 17.70 -20.96
C LEU A 85 -0.39 17.48 -21.84
N ALA A 86 -0.70 18.43 -22.72
CA ALA A 86 -1.83 18.35 -23.65
C ALA A 86 -1.76 17.18 -24.64
N ASP A 87 -0.56 16.68 -24.93
CA ASP A 87 -0.30 15.60 -25.89
C ASP A 87 0.03 14.26 -25.20
N ILE A 88 0.22 14.24 -23.88
CA ILE A 88 0.64 13.04 -23.12
C ILE A 88 -0.32 11.87 -23.30
N ARG A 89 -1.62 12.12 -23.28
CA ARG A 89 -2.62 11.06 -23.49
C ARG A 89 -2.39 10.33 -24.81
N CYS A 90 -2.25 11.09 -25.90
CA CYS A 90 -1.99 10.54 -27.23
C CYS A 90 -0.65 9.79 -27.27
N ALA A 91 0.36 10.28 -26.55
CA ALA A 91 1.66 9.64 -26.46
C ALA A 91 1.60 8.30 -25.71
N LEU A 92 0.87 8.22 -24.59
CA LEU A 92 0.61 6.98 -23.83
C LEU A 92 -0.20 5.97 -24.65
N GLU A 93 -1.22 6.41 -25.40
CA GLU A 93 -1.99 5.55 -26.30
C GLU A 93 -1.12 4.94 -27.42
N GLN A 94 -0.13 5.70 -27.91
CA GLN A 94 0.81 5.23 -28.94
C GLN A 94 1.92 4.34 -28.37
N THR A 95 2.32 4.59 -27.13
CA THR A 95 3.46 3.92 -26.46
C THR A 95 3.05 3.53 -25.02
N PRO A 96 2.23 2.49 -24.84
CA PRO A 96 1.62 2.15 -23.53
C PRO A 96 2.63 1.67 -22.49
N ASN A 97 3.85 1.32 -22.91
CA ASN A 97 4.97 0.99 -22.03
C ASN A 97 5.85 2.20 -21.66
N ALA A 98 5.51 3.41 -22.13
CA ALA A 98 6.21 4.63 -21.75
C ALA A 98 5.82 5.10 -20.34
N ILE A 99 6.81 5.64 -19.66
CA ILE A 99 6.71 6.26 -18.35
C ILE A 99 7.31 7.66 -18.51
N TYR A 100 6.46 8.67 -18.49
CA TYR A 100 6.87 10.06 -18.62
C TYR A 100 7.16 10.62 -17.24
N ILE A 101 8.40 11.05 -17.02
CA ILE A 101 8.85 11.59 -15.75
C ILE A 101 8.96 13.11 -15.85
N GLY A 102 8.40 13.82 -14.88
CA GLY A 102 8.61 15.25 -14.77
C GLY A 102 7.81 16.13 -15.74
N VAL A 103 6.62 15.70 -16.16
CA VAL A 103 5.74 16.49 -17.03
C VAL A 103 5.21 17.69 -16.24
N LEU A 104 5.38 18.89 -16.80
CA LEU A 104 4.97 20.13 -16.13
C LEU A 104 3.45 20.35 -16.25
N ASP A 105 2.81 20.54 -15.10
CA ASP A 105 1.46 21.09 -14.91
C ASP A 105 1.62 22.48 -14.24
N ASP A 106 0.74 23.45 -14.48
CA ASP A 106 0.94 24.88 -14.16
C ASP A 106 1.43 25.16 -12.71
N SER A 107 1.14 24.25 -11.77
CA SER A 107 1.54 24.34 -10.36
C SER A 107 2.26 23.09 -9.82
N ALA A 108 2.49 22.06 -10.63
CA ALA A 108 3.01 20.78 -10.17
C ALA A 108 3.84 20.04 -11.23
N VAL A 109 4.54 19.00 -10.79
CA VAL A 109 5.25 18.09 -11.66
C VAL A 109 4.57 16.72 -11.60
N LEU A 110 4.29 16.14 -12.76
CA LEU A 110 3.60 14.86 -12.89
C LEU A 110 4.54 13.78 -13.43
N ASP A 111 4.46 12.59 -12.85
CA ASP A 111 4.97 11.36 -13.48
C ASP A 111 3.79 10.51 -13.92
N LEU A 112 3.79 10.05 -15.18
CA LEU A 112 2.65 9.39 -15.81
C LEU A 112 3.05 8.07 -16.48
N TRP A 113 2.16 7.09 -16.38
CA TRP A 113 2.31 5.78 -17.04
C TRP A 113 0.92 5.16 -17.28
N SER A 114 0.88 4.10 -18.08
CA SER A 114 -0.34 3.28 -18.25
C SER A 114 -0.18 1.93 -17.55
N GLN A 115 -1.25 1.45 -16.94
CA GLN A 115 -1.32 0.16 -16.24
C GLN A 115 -2.69 -0.47 -16.49
N LEU A 116 -2.72 -1.69 -17.07
CA LEU A 116 -3.97 -2.43 -17.35
C LEU A 116 -5.02 -1.58 -18.11
N ASP A 117 -4.58 -0.91 -19.18
CA ASP A 117 -5.41 -0.03 -20.03
C ASP A 117 -5.96 1.24 -19.35
N ALA A 118 -5.47 1.58 -18.16
CA ALA A 118 -5.79 2.84 -17.47
C ALA A 118 -4.53 3.71 -17.30
N ASN A 119 -4.67 5.01 -17.54
CA ASN A 119 -3.62 5.96 -17.23
C ASN A 119 -3.53 6.20 -15.72
N ARG A 120 -2.31 6.43 -15.24
CA ARG A 120 -2.03 6.78 -13.87
C ARG A 120 -1.04 7.92 -13.83
N ALA A 121 -1.13 8.71 -12.77
CA ALA A 121 -0.15 9.72 -12.49
C ALA A 121 0.10 9.87 -10.99
N ILE A 122 1.28 10.37 -10.66
CA ILE A 122 1.62 10.89 -9.34
C ILE A 122 2.01 12.36 -9.49
N ARG A 123 1.52 13.18 -8.58
CA ARG A 123 1.76 14.62 -8.51
C ARG A 123 2.81 14.89 -7.44
N ASN A 124 3.82 15.66 -7.80
CA ASN A 124 4.84 16.13 -6.89
C ASN A 124 4.74 17.66 -6.77
N GLU A 125 4.49 18.15 -5.56
CA GLU A 125 4.25 19.58 -5.26
C GLU A 125 5.53 20.37 -4.99
N THR A 126 6.71 19.77 -5.19
CA THR A 126 8.00 20.46 -5.02
C THR A 126 8.05 21.68 -5.95
N PRO A 127 8.55 22.86 -5.49
CA PRO A 127 8.58 24.06 -6.31
C PRO A 127 9.24 23.79 -7.67
N ALA A 128 8.58 24.23 -8.74
CA ALA A 128 8.89 23.98 -10.16
C ALA A 128 10.31 24.36 -10.63
N HIS A 129 11.18 24.84 -9.73
CA HIS A 129 12.55 25.25 -9.99
C HIS A 129 13.61 24.24 -9.52
N GLN A 130 13.24 23.16 -8.84
CA GLN A 130 14.18 22.11 -8.49
C GLN A 130 14.25 21.08 -9.62
N GLU A 131 15.34 21.13 -10.38
CA GLU A 131 15.64 20.15 -11.44
C GLU A 131 15.81 18.76 -10.82
N LEU A 132 15.15 17.76 -11.43
CA LEU A 132 15.24 16.37 -11.00
C LEU A 132 16.60 15.79 -11.39
N ASP A 133 17.26 15.12 -10.44
CA ASP A 133 18.39 14.23 -10.74
C ASP A 133 17.85 12.96 -11.45
N SER A 134 17.71 13.02 -12.77
CA SER A 134 17.15 11.94 -13.59
C SER A 134 17.92 10.63 -13.45
N SER A 135 19.25 10.72 -13.30
CA SER A 135 20.13 9.56 -13.07
C SER A 135 19.82 8.91 -11.73
N GLY A 136 19.78 9.72 -10.66
CA GLY A 136 19.48 9.23 -9.31
C GLY A 136 18.07 8.66 -9.18
N HIS A 137 17.09 9.29 -9.82
CA HIS A 137 15.70 8.80 -9.88
C HIS A 137 15.63 7.45 -10.60
N PHE A 138 16.26 7.34 -11.78
CA PHE A 138 16.28 6.10 -12.55
C PHE A 138 17.01 4.98 -11.81
N ALA A 139 18.13 5.28 -11.14
CA ALA A 139 18.87 4.33 -10.32
C ALA A 139 18.02 3.76 -9.17
N TRP A 140 17.21 4.60 -8.52
CA TRP A 140 16.21 4.15 -7.55
C TRP A 140 15.17 3.24 -8.18
N LEU A 141 14.58 3.65 -9.30
CA LEU A 141 13.56 2.86 -10.00
C LEU A 141 14.05 1.45 -10.33
N VAL A 142 15.20 1.30 -10.98
CA VAL A 142 15.75 -0.02 -11.33
C VAL A 142 16.15 -0.83 -10.10
N THR A 143 16.64 -0.18 -9.04
CA THR A 143 16.95 -0.85 -7.76
C THR A 143 15.70 -1.42 -7.13
N LEU A 144 14.60 -0.66 -7.10
CA LEU A 144 13.35 -1.08 -6.48
C LEU A 144 12.66 -2.19 -7.27
N LEU A 145 12.66 -2.10 -8.60
CA LEU A 145 12.19 -3.18 -9.47
C LEU A 145 12.99 -4.48 -9.25
N ALA A 146 14.32 -4.40 -9.11
CA ALA A 146 15.17 -5.55 -8.82
C ALA A 146 14.94 -6.13 -7.40
N LEU A 147 14.46 -5.30 -6.47
CA LEU A 147 14.00 -5.71 -5.15
C LEU A 147 12.52 -6.13 -5.13
N GLU A 148 11.94 -6.38 -6.31
CA GLU A 148 10.59 -6.89 -6.55
C GLU A 148 9.48 -5.97 -6.04
N PHE A 149 9.70 -4.66 -5.99
CA PHE A 149 8.60 -3.71 -5.83
C PHE A 149 7.80 -3.65 -7.14
N PRO A 150 6.45 -3.64 -7.08
CA PRO A 150 5.64 -3.34 -8.25
C PRO A 150 6.02 -1.99 -8.86
N LEU A 151 5.78 -1.81 -10.16
CA LEU A 151 6.16 -0.58 -10.88
C LEU A 151 5.66 0.69 -10.19
N GLU A 152 4.39 0.71 -9.79
CA GLU A 152 3.75 1.88 -9.16
C GLU A 152 4.42 2.24 -7.84
N ASP A 153 4.74 1.24 -7.02
CA ASP A 153 5.49 1.41 -5.77
C ASP A 153 6.92 1.90 -6.03
N ALA A 154 7.57 1.35 -7.05
CA ALA A 154 8.92 1.74 -7.44
C ALA A 154 8.97 3.20 -7.91
N LEU A 155 7.98 3.65 -8.69
CA LEU A 155 7.83 5.03 -9.14
C LEU A 155 7.57 5.99 -7.97
N VAL A 156 6.59 5.68 -7.12
CA VAL A 156 6.26 6.47 -5.92
C VAL A 156 7.49 6.65 -5.03
N LEU A 157 8.20 5.55 -4.77
CA LEU A 157 9.30 5.55 -3.83
C LEU A 157 10.58 6.17 -4.44
N ALA A 158 10.83 6.01 -5.75
CA ALA A 158 11.92 6.71 -6.44
C ALA A 158 11.70 8.23 -6.45
N ARG A 159 10.45 8.67 -6.67
CA ARG A 159 10.06 10.08 -6.54
C ARG A 159 10.26 10.58 -5.11
N ALA A 160 9.79 9.83 -4.11
CA ALA A 160 9.98 10.19 -2.71
C ALA A 160 11.46 10.23 -2.30
N ALA A 161 12.28 9.33 -2.82
CA ALA A 161 13.71 9.29 -2.57
C ALA A 161 14.45 10.51 -3.17
N SER A 162 13.90 11.12 -4.22
CA SER A 162 14.40 12.38 -4.80
C SER A 162 14.13 13.59 -3.91
N ASN A 163 13.20 13.46 -2.95
CA ASN A 163 12.81 14.50 -2.00
C ASN A 163 13.54 14.41 -0.66
N VAL A 164 14.51 13.49 -0.52
CA VAL A 164 15.32 13.32 0.70
C VAL A 164 16.81 13.37 0.38
N SER A 165 17.65 13.54 1.41
CA SER A 165 19.10 13.57 1.23
C SER A 165 19.64 12.23 0.70
N ARG A 166 20.68 12.29 -0.15
CA ARG A 166 21.37 11.11 -0.66
C ARG A 166 21.75 10.16 0.48
N GLY A 167 21.42 8.88 0.34
CA GLY A 167 21.70 7.88 1.35
C GLY A 167 20.59 7.66 2.39
N THR A 168 19.46 8.35 2.26
CA THR A 168 18.29 8.26 3.15
C THR A 168 17.17 7.48 2.47
N TRP A 169 16.48 6.62 3.23
CA TRP A 169 15.24 6.01 2.78
C TRP A 169 14.08 6.98 3.08
N PRO A 170 13.21 7.30 2.10
CA PRO A 170 12.07 8.17 2.35
C PRO A 170 11.07 7.50 3.30
N ALA A 171 10.79 8.15 4.42
CA ALA A 171 9.91 7.62 5.46
C ALA A 171 8.84 8.62 5.94
N ASN A 172 8.97 9.90 5.59
CA ASN A 172 8.01 10.92 5.98
C ASN A 172 7.03 11.19 4.85
N TYR A 173 5.74 11.18 5.16
CA TYR A 173 4.63 11.41 4.23
C TYR A 173 4.81 12.66 3.36
N GLN A 174 5.35 13.75 3.91
CA GLN A 174 5.59 14.99 3.18
C GLN A 174 6.60 14.86 2.03
N ASN A 175 7.41 13.79 2.02
CA ASN A 175 8.34 13.52 0.92
C ASN A 175 7.71 12.71 -0.21
N PHE A 176 6.55 12.08 0.02
CA PHE A 176 5.91 11.22 -0.96
C PHE A 176 5.07 12.05 -1.94
N PRO A 177 5.00 11.63 -3.21
CA PRO A 177 4.10 12.24 -4.17
C PRO A 177 2.65 11.83 -3.89
N ILE A 178 1.70 12.56 -4.47
CA ILE A 178 0.27 12.34 -4.31
C ILE A 178 -0.26 11.64 -5.56
N PRO A 179 -0.81 10.41 -5.48
CA PRO A 179 -1.48 9.79 -6.61
C PRO A 179 -2.60 10.67 -7.14
N VAL A 180 -2.61 10.91 -8.46
CA VAL A 180 -3.71 11.59 -9.15
C VAL A 180 -4.85 10.59 -9.29
N LEU A 181 -6.02 10.97 -8.79
CA LEU A 181 -7.20 10.11 -8.74
C LEU A 181 -8.24 10.51 -9.78
N GLU A 182 -8.20 11.77 -10.23
CA GLU A 182 -9.11 12.30 -11.23
C GLU A 182 -8.39 13.38 -12.03
N ASP A 183 -8.39 13.24 -13.35
CA ASP A 183 -7.91 14.23 -14.31
C ASP A 183 -8.51 13.95 -15.69
N GLU A 184 -9.36 14.86 -16.18
CA GLU A 184 -10.07 14.70 -17.46
C GLU A 184 -9.13 14.73 -18.66
N LEU A 185 -8.06 15.53 -18.61
CA LEU A 185 -7.11 15.66 -19.72
C LEU A 185 -6.31 14.35 -19.89
N LEU A 186 -5.96 13.73 -18.77
CA LEU A 186 -5.17 12.50 -18.72
C LEU A 186 -6.02 11.23 -18.83
N ASP A 187 -7.36 11.36 -18.86
CA ASP A 187 -8.30 10.24 -18.78
C ASP A 187 -8.09 9.39 -17.53
N ILE A 188 -7.77 10.06 -16.41
CA ILE A 188 -7.63 9.43 -15.11
C ILE A 188 -8.95 9.58 -14.40
N SER A 189 -9.58 8.43 -14.12
CA SER A 189 -10.78 8.37 -13.30
C SER A 189 -10.67 7.17 -12.37
N VAL A 190 -10.51 7.45 -11.09
CA VAL A 190 -10.71 6.51 -10.01
C VAL A 190 -12.17 6.69 -9.58
N GLY A 191 -12.97 5.62 -9.63
CA GLY A 191 -14.45 5.66 -9.62
C GLY A 191 -15.09 6.38 -8.43
N TRP A 192 -14.37 6.48 -7.31
CA TRP A 192 -14.81 7.22 -6.14
C TRP A 192 -14.43 8.71 -6.14
N ALA A 193 -13.46 9.15 -6.93
CA ALA A 193 -13.00 10.53 -6.98
C ALA A 193 -14.07 11.48 -7.56
N HIS A 194 -14.87 10.99 -8.51
CA HIS A 194 -16.01 11.70 -9.12
C HIS A 194 -17.15 12.08 -8.15
N GLN A 195 -17.10 11.65 -6.89
CA GLN A 195 -18.21 11.80 -5.96
C GLN A 195 -18.23 13.12 -5.18
N GLY A 196 -17.35 14.08 -5.54
CA GLY A 196 -17.56 15.51 -5.33
C GLY A 196 -17.99 15.94 -3.92
N THR A 197 -17.39 15.35 -2.88
CA THR A 197 -17.60 15.76 -1.49
C THR A 197 -16.33 15.59 -0.68
N SER A 198 -16.17 16.41 0.36
CA SER A 198 -15.18 16.15 1.42
C SER A 198 -15.60 14.86 2.14
N LEU A 199 -15.02 13.73 1.74
CA LEU A 199 -15.26 12.45 2.41
C LEU A 199 -14.76 12.53 3.86
N SER A 200 -15.59 12.09 4.78
CA SER A 200 -15.24 11.98 6.19
C SER A 200 -15.82 10.69 6.76
N PHE A 201 -14.96 9.88 7.37
CA PHE A 201 -15.34 8.65 8.02
C PHE A 201 -15.05 8.73 9.52
N PRO A 202 -15.87 8.10 10.38
CA PRO A 202 -15.64 8.14 11.81
C PRO A 202 -14.28 7.54 12.18
N GLU A 203 -13.61 8.19 13.12
CA GLU A 203 -12.28 7.81 13.57
C GLU A 203 -12.29 6.56 14.44
N LEU A 204 -11.14 5.89 14.51
CA LEU A 204 -10.85 4.81 15.46
C LEU A 204 -9.55 5.10 16.20
N SER A 205 -9.46 4.66 17.46
CA SER A 205 -8.19 4.70 18.17
C SER A 205 -7.29 3.54 17.75
N LYS A 206 -5.97 3.72 17.79
CA LYS A 206 -5.00 2.67 17.46
C LYS A 206 -5.23 1.38 18.27
N SER A 207 -5.71 1.48 19.52
CA SER A 207 -5.97 0.36 20.42
C SER A 207 -7.38 -0.25 20.31
N SER A 208 -8.24 0.25 19.42
CA SER A 208 -9.66 -0.12 19.38
C SER A 208 -9.96 -1.48 18.75
N LEU A 209 -9.12 -1.95 17.82
CA LEU A 209 -9.39 -3.16 17.04
C LEU A 209 -8.73 -4.42 17.64
N GLY A 210 -7.45 -4.38 17.99
CA GLY A 210 -6.76 -5.48 18.69
C GLY A 210 -6.67 -6.78 17.88
N LEU A 211 -7.16 -7.90 18.43
CA LEU A 211 -7.24 -9.17 17.70
C LEU A 211 -8.46 -9.12 16.81
N TYR A 212 -8.24 -9.33 15.51
CA TYR A 212 -9.26 -9.14 14.49
C TYR A 212 -9.46 -10.43 13.67
N PRO A 213 -10.30 -11.36 14.11
CA PRO A 213 -10.63 -12.54 13.33
C PRO A 213 -11.46 -12.18 12.09
N VAL A 214 -11.16 -12.82 10.96
CA VAL A 214 -11.96 -12.75 9.73
C VAL A 214 -12.54 -14.14 9.46
N VAL A 215 -13.86 -14.24 9.44
CA VAL A 215 -14.62 -15.50 9.39
C VAL A 215 -15.69 -15.46 8.30
N ASP A 216 -16.15 -16.62 7.85
CA ASP A 216 -17.02 -16.77 6.68
C ASP A 216 -18.49 -17.10 7.00
N ASP A 217 -18.85 -17.20 8.28
CA ASP A 217 -20.23 -17.37 8.72
C ASP A 217 -20.54 -16.68 10.06
N VAL A 218 -21.84 -16.53 10.34
CA VAL A 218 -22.35 -15.91 11.57
C VAL A 218 -22.18 -16.77 12.83
N GLU A 219 -22.09 -18.09 12.70
CA GLU A 219 -21.91 -18.99 13.85
C GLU A 219 -20.53 -18.77 14.50
N TRP A 220 -19.51 -18.55 13.68
CA TRP A 220 -18.19 -18.14 14.14
C TRP A 220 -18.21 -16.79 14.85
N ILE A 221 -18.96 -15.82 14.34
CA ILE A 221 -19.10 -14.52 15.01
C ILE A 221 -19.69 -14.72 16.40
N GLU A 222 -20.83 -15.40 16.52
CA GLU A 222 -21.45 -15.67 17.81
C GLU A 222 -20.50 -16.38 18.78
N ARG A 223 -19.75 -17.39 18.28
CA ARG A 223 -18.76 -18.13 19.06
C ARG A 223 -17.65 -17.23 19.58
N LEU A 224 -17.07 -16.38 18.74
CA LEU A 224 -15.95 -15.51 19.09
C LEU A 224 -16.36 -14.40 20.05
N LEU A 225 -17.54 -13.81 19.86
CA LEU A 225 -18.07 -12.79 20.76
C LEU A 225 -18.35 -13.35 22.17
N LYS A 226 -18.83 -14.60 22.28
CA LYS A 226 -18.98 -15.30 23.57
C LYS A 226 -17.64 -15.58 24.27
N LEU A 227 -16.54 -15.61 23.52
CA LEU A 227 -15.18 -15.79 24.04
C LEU A 227 -14.48 -14.47 24.38
N GLY A 228 -15.16 -13.32 24.22
CA GLY A 228 -14.63 -12.01 24.60
C GLY A 228 -13.94 -11.24 23.48
N ILE A 229 -13.99 -11.73 22.23
CA ILE A 229 -13.53 -10.96 21.07
C ILE A 229 -14.48 -9.79 20.83
N ASN A 230 -13.92 -8.59 20.69
CA ASN A 230 -14.68 -7.36 20.51
C ASN A 230 -14.57 -6.76 19.10
N THR A 231 -13.80 -7.37 18.20
CA THR A 231 -13.66 -6.95 16.79
C THR A 231 -13.62 -8.19 15.90
N VAL A 232 -14.47 -8.24 14.89
CA VAL A 232 -14.57 -9.39 13.97
C VAL A 232 -15.10 -8.93 12.61
N GLN A 233 -14.74 -9.63 11.54
CA GLN A 233 -15.24 -9.36 10.20
C GLN A 233 -15.92 -10.59 9.62
N LEU A 234 -17.13 -10.38 9.11
CA LEU A 234 -17.82 -11.35 8.28
C LEU A 234 -17.35 -11.20 6.83
N ARG A 235 -16.86 -12.29 6.24
CA ARG A 235 -16.41 -12.36 4.85
C ARG A 235 -17.02 -13.57 4.15
N ILE A 236 -18.21 -13.38 3.61
CA ILE A 236 -18.87 -14.37 2.76
C ILE A 236 -18.35 -14.18 1.33
N LYS A 237 -17.80 -15.25 0.73
CA LYS A 237 -17.21 -15.18 -0.63
C LYS A 237 -18.21 -15.43 -1.75
N ASN A 238 -19.31 -16.11 -1.44
CA ASN A 238 -20.27 -16.57 -2.44
C ASN A 238 -21.48 -15.61 -2.48
N PRO A 239 -21.58 -14.71 -3.49
CA PRO A 239 -22.70 -13.79 -3.59
C PRO A 239 -24.04 -14.48 -3.90
N GLN A 240 -24.03 -15.74 -4.34
CA GLN A 240 -25.24 -16.53 -4.59
C GLN A 240 -25.71 -17.33 -3.36
N GLN A 241 -25.07 -17.14 -2.21
CA GLN A 241 -25.45 -17.81 -0.98
C GLN A 241 -26.86 -17.36 -0.55
N VAL A 242 -27.76 -18.33 -0.36
CA VAL A 242 -29.21 -18.09 -0.18
C VAL A 242 -29.52 -17.29 1.08
N ASP A 243 -28.75 -17.49 2.14
CA ASP A 243 -28.91 -16.85 3.44
C ASP A 243 -27.93 -15.67 3.66
N LEU A 244 -27.26 -15.17 2.61
CA LEU A 244 -26.24 -14.11 2.68
C LEU A 244 -26.70 -12.90 3.51
N GLU A 245 -27.86 -12.33 3.16
CA GLU A 245 -28.38 -11.14 3.84
C GLU A 245 -28.77 -11.46 5.30
N GLN A 246 -29.34 -12.63 5.57
CA GLN A 246 -29.72 -13.06 6.91
C GLN A 246 -28.50 -13.22 7.81
N GLN A 247 -27.39 -13.75 7.28
CA GLN A 247 -26.13 -13.85 8.00
C GLN A 247 -25.54 -12.47 8.31
N ILE A 248 -25.59 -11.54 7.35
CA ILE A 248 -25.10 -10.15 7.55
C ILE A 248 -25.93 -9.45 8.62
N GLU A 249 -27.27 -9.47 8.51
CA GLU A 249 -28.19 -8.87 9.48
C GLU A 249 -27.93 -9.43 10.88
N ARG A 250 -27.89 -10.76 11.03
CA ARG A 250 -27.67 -11.40 12.33
C ARG A 250 -26.28 -11.09 12.90
N SER A 251 -25.26 -10.99 12.06
CA SER A 251 -23.90 -10.62 12.50
C SER A 251 -23.86 -9.20 13.06
N ILE A 252 -24.58 -8.27 12.44
CA ILE A 252 -24.69 -6.88 12.92
C ILE A 252 -25.45 -6.82 14.25
N GLU A 253 -26.56 -7.56 14.38
CA GLU A 253 -27.31 -7.68 15.64
C GLU A 253 -26.42 -8.21 16.77
N LEU A 254 -25.68 -9.29 16.52
CA LEU A 254 -24.73 -9.87 17.48
C LEU A 254 -23.66 -8.85 17.91
N GLY A 255 -23.17 -8.03 16.97
CA GLY A 255 -22.28 -6.92 17.28
C GLY A 255 -22.88 -5.95 18.30
N ARG A 256 -24.15 -5.56 18.13
CA ARG A 256 -24.84 -4.69 19.09
C ARG A 256 -25.09 -5.38 20.43
N GLU A 257 -25.53 -6.63 20.43
CA GLU A 257 -25.80 -7.44 21.62
C GLU A 257 -24.57 -7.58 22.52
N HIS A 258 -23.39 -7.73 21.91
CA HIS A 258 -22.11 -7.89 22.61
C HIS A 258 -21.30 -6.60 22.75
N ASN A 259 -21.79 -5.46 22.27
CA ASN A 259 -21.04 -4.20 22.19
C ASN A 259 -19.69 -4.38 21.47
N ALA A 260 -19.71 -5.10 20.36
CA ALA A 260 -18.56 -5.46 19.54
C ALA A 260 -18.60 -4.78 18.16
N GLN A 261 -17.42 -4.68 17.56
CA GLN A 261 -17.15 -4.06 16.28
C GLN A 261 -17.21 -5.13 15.18
N VAL A 262 -18.39 -5.31 14.59
CA VAL A 262 -18.58 -6.26 13.49
C VAL A 262 -18.48 -5.51 12.15
N PHE A 263 -17.44 -5.83 11.38
CA PHE A 263 -17.24 -5.30 10.04
C PHE A 263 -17.81 -6.24 8.97
N ILE A 264 -18.47 -5.68 7.96
CA ILE A 264 -18.99 -6.43 6.81
C ILE A 264 -18.04 -6.23 5.63
N ASN A 265 -17.49 -7.33 5.11
CA ASN A 265 -16.60 -7.30 3.95
C ASN A 265 -17.41 -7.18 2.64
N ASP A 266 -17.02 -6.27 1.76
CA ASP A 266 -17.50 -6.01 0.38
C ASP A 266 -19.00 -5.59 0.25
N TYR A 267 -19.92 -6.18 1.03
CA TYR A 267 -21.38 -5.97 0.93
C TYR A 267 -21.87 -4.66 1.56
N TRP A 268 -21.32 -3.53 1.10
CA TRP A 268 -21.53 -2.21 1.70
C TRP A 268 -22.99 -1.75 1.66
N GLN A 269 -23.77 -2.12 0.64
CA GLN A 269 -25.20 -1.78 0.58
C GLN A 269 -26.00 -2.46 1.69
N LEU A 270 -25.68 -3.73 1.98
CA LEU A 270 -26.33 -4.48 3.07
C LEU A 270 -25.86 -3.96 4.43
N ALA A 271 -24.59 -3.59 4.54
CA ALA A 271 -24.06 -2.95 5.74
C ALA A 271 -24.78 -1.64 6.06
N LEU A 272 -25.06 -0.80 5.05
CA LEU A 272 -25.87 0.41 5.21
C LEU A 272 -27.34 0.09 5.53
N LYS A 273 -27.95 -0.84 4.81
CA LYS A 273 -29.36 -1.23 4.99
C LYS A 273 -29.65 -1.64 6.44
N HIS A 274 -28.69 -2.31 7.08
CA HIS A 274 -28.83 -2.90 8.40
C HIS A 274 -28.08 -2.12 9.49
N ASP A 275 -27.58 -0.91 9.22
CA ASP A 275 -26.83 -0.05 10.16
C ASP A 275 -25.64 -0.76 10.84
N ALA A 276 -24.75 -1.34 10.02
CA ALA A 276 -23.54 -2.01 10.49
C ALA A 276 -22.58 -1.03 11.21
N PHE A 277 -21.73 -1.58 12.08
CA PHE A 277 -20.66 -0.78 12.72
C PHE A 277 -19.66 -0.23 11.70
N GLY A 278 -19.30 -1.05 10.72
CA GLY A 278 -18.34 -0.69 9.69
C GLY A 278 -18.33 -1.64 8.50
N VAL A 279 -17.68 -1.22 7.43
CA VAL A 279 -17.36 -2.03 6.26
C VAL A 279 -15.85 -2.19 6.09
N HIS A 280 -15.44 -3.28 5.43
CA HIS A 280 -14.09 -3.46 4.95
C HIS A 280 -14.11 -3.65 3.44
N LEU A 281 -13.29 -2.87 2.72
CA LEU A 281 -13.22 -2.88 1.25
C LEU A 281 -11.78 -3.07 0.76
N GLY A 282 -11.61 -3.85 -0.32
CA GLY A 282 -10.39 -3.91 -1.11
C GLY A 282 -10.33 -2.80 -2.16
N GLN A 283 -9.18 -2.65 -2.84
CA GLN A 283 -8.98 -1.59 -3.83
C GLN A 283 -10.03 -1.60 -4.96
N GLU A 284 -10.38 -2.78 -5.48
CA GLU A 284 -11.40 -2.96 -6.52
C GLU A 284 -12.80 -2.60 -5.99
N ASP A 285 -13.12 -2.99 -4.76
CA ASP A 285 -14.43 -2.74 -4.15
C ASP A 285 -14.67 -1.24 -3.90
N ILE A 286 -13.61 -0.45 -3.67
CA ILE A 286 -13.73 1.01 -3.55
C ILE A 286 -14.26 1.61 -4.86
N GLU A 287 -13.81 1.12 -6.01
CA GLU A 287 -14.23 1.63 -7.34
C GLU A 287 -15.72 1.39 -7.62
N GLU A 288 -16.28 0.29 -7.10
CA GLU A 288 -17.68 -0.07 -7.27
C GLU A 288 -18.60 0.52 -6.18
N SER A 289 -18.01 1.12 -5.14
CA SER A 289 -18.73 1.63 -3.97
C SER A 289 -19.18 3.09 -4.11
N ASN A 290 -20.19 3.47 -3.31
CA ASN A 290 -20.57 4.88 -3.14
C ASN A 290 -20.00 5.41 -1.82
N LEU A 291 -18.74 5.88 -1.86
CA LEU A 291 -18.05 6.43 -0.71
C LEU A 291 -18.76 7.65 -0.12
N SER A 292 -19.37 8.49 -0.95
CA SER A 292 -20.16 9.63 -0.47
C SER A 292 -21.36 9.18 0.36
N GLN A 293 -22.07 8.13 -0.07
CA GLN A 293 -23.18 7.55 0.68
C GLN A 293 -22.71 6.91 1.99
N LEU A 294 -21.58 6.18 1.96
CA LEU A 294 -20.98 5.60 3.16
C LEU A 294 -20.57 6.69 4.16
N SER A 295 -19.90 7.73 3.68
CA SER A 295 -19.49 8.88 4.50
C SER A 295 -20.71 9.58 5.13
N GLN A 296 -21.76 9.85 4.35
CA GLN A 296 -23.00 10.48 4.86
C GLN A 296 -23.71 9.62 5.91
N ALA A 297 -23.62 8.29 5.80
CA ALA A 297 -24.19 7.38 6.79
C ALA A 297 -23.38 7.34 8.10
N GLY A 298 -22.16 7.90 8.13
CA GLY A 298 -21.29 7.84 9.30
C GLY A 298 -20.86 6.42 9.65
N ILE A 299 -20.77 5.53 8.65
CA ILE A 299 -20.27 4.17 8.83
C ILE A 299 -18.73 4.17 8.87
N LYS A 300 -18.12 3.32 9.67
CA LYS A 300 -16.65 3.16 9.67
C LYS A 300 -16.19 2.39 8.44
N ILE A 301 -15.00 2.71 7.94
CA ILE A 301 -14.43 2.04 6.77
C ILE A 301 -12.99 1.59 7.03
N GLY A 302 -12.73 0.32 6.74
CA GLY A 302 -11.40 -0.25 6.65
C GLY A 302 -10.99 -0.48 5.22
N LEU A 303 -9.79 -0.06 4.84
CA LEU A 303 -9.30 -0.21 3.47
C LEU A 303 -8.04 -1.07 3.42
N SER A 304 -8.04 -2.08 2.54
CA SER A 304 -6.87 -2.94 2.29
C SER A 304 -5.85 -2.27 1.38
N THR A 305 -4.57 -2.47 1.70
CA THR A 305 -3.41 -1.99 0.93
C THR A 305 -2.33 -3.05 0.80
N HIS A 306 -1.64 -3.02 -0.34
CA HIS A 306 -0.62 -3.98 -0.72
C HIS A 306 0.73 -3.33 -1.07
N GLY A 307 0.82 -1.99 -1.02
CA GLY A 307 1.99 -1.23 -1.45
C GLY A 307 1.89 0.26 -1.14
N TYR A 308 2.95 0.99 -1.46
CA TYR A 308 3.04 2.44 -1.31
C TYR A 308 1.98 3.17 -2.15
N TYR A 309 1.79 2.80 -3.41
CA TYR A 309 0.86 3.50 -4.29
C TYR A 309 -0.58 3.39 -3.77
N GLU A 310 -1.03 2.17 -3.44
CA GLU A 310 -2.37 1.95 -2.86
C GLU A 310 -2.54 2.67 -1.52
N LEU A 311 -1.53 2.65 -0.66
CA LEU A 311 -1.55 3.38 0.61
C LEU A 311 -1.78 4.88 0.39
N LEU A 312 -1.01 5.50 -0.51
CA LEU A 312 -1.13 6.93 -0.80
C LEU A 312 -2.42 7.30 -1.53
N ARG A 313 -3.05 6.35 -2.23
CA ARG A 313 -4.40 6.53 -2.77
C ARG A 313 -5.44 6.57 -1.66
N ILE A 314 -5.42 5.59 -0.75
CA ILE A 314 -6.50 5.47 0.24
C ILE A 314 -6.44 6.51 1.35
N VAL A 315 -5.27 7.07 1.66
CA VAL A 315 -5.18 8.12 2.70
C VAL A 315 -5.88 9.41 2.26
N GLN A 316 -6.05 9.63 0.95
CA GLN A 316 -6.86 10.73 0.42
C GLN A 316 -8.37 10.56 0.71
N ILE A 317 -8.81 9.35 1.10
CA ILE A 317 -10.18 9.03 1.55
C ILE A 317 -10.34 9.26 3.07
N ASN A 318 -9.22 9.33 3.81
CA ASN A 318 -9.16 9.35 5.26
C ASN A 318 -9.98 8.22 5.95
N PRO A 319 -9.62 6.93 5.75
CA PRO A 319 -10.38 5.80 6.29
C PRO A 319 -10.27 5.67 7.81
N SER A 320 -11.21 4.92 8.41
CA SER A 320 -11.19 4.64 9.85
C SER A 320 -9.99 3.79 10.27
N TYR A 321 -9.51 2.89 9.41
CA TYR A 321 -8.24 2.16 9.60
C TYR A 321 -7.67 1.65 8.28
N ILE A 322 -6.39 1.30 8.29
CA ILE A 322 -5.65 0.77 7.14
C ILE A 322 -5.30 -0.69 7.40
N ALA A 323 -5.63 -1.58 6.47
CA ALA A 323 -5.17 -2.97 6.50
C ALA A 323 -3.95 -3.18 5.60
N LEU A 324 -2.91 -3.81 6.14
CA LEU A 324 -1.65 -4.13 5.47
C LEU A 324 -1.59 -5.63 5.24
N GLY A 325 -1.63 -6.07 3.98
CA GLY A 325 -1.58 -7.49 3.66
C GLY A 325 -1.27 -7.80 2.20
N HIS A 326 -0.97 -9.04 1.85
CA HIS A 326 -0.73 -10.16 2.75
C HIS A 326 0.74 -10.17 3.20
N ILE A 327 0.99 -10.37 4.50
CA ILE A 327 2.36 -10.31 5.04
C ILE A 327 3.17 -11.56 4.67
N PHE A 328 2.56 -12.73 4.82
CA PHE A 328 3.17 -14.03 4.49
C PHE A 328 2.33 -14.77 3.43
N PRO A 329 2.91 -15.78 2.73
CA PRO A 329 2.16 -16.62 1.81
C PRO A 329 0.86 -17.14 2.44
N THR A 330 -0.25 -17.00 1.71
CA THR A 330 -1.57 -17.41 2.18
C THR A 330 -2.32 -18.13 1.09
N THR A 331 -3.12 -19.12 1.47
CA THR A 331 -4.03 -19.84 0.57
C THR A 331 -5.48 -19.34 0.70
N THR A 332 -5.73 -18.32 1.53
CA THR A 332 -7.09 -17.85 1.86
C THR A 332 -7.72 -17.01 0.74
N LYS A 333 -6.89 -16.29 -0.03
CA LYS A 333 -7.25 -15.48 -1.20
C LYS A 333 -6.14 -15.66 -2.25
N GLN A 334 -6.49 -15.75 -3.53
CA GLN A 334 -5.50 -15.65 -4.61
C GLN A 334 -5.06 -14.19 -4.69
N MET A 335 -3.77 -13.95 -4.56
CA MET A 335 -3.22 -12.60 -4.51
C MET A 335 -2.43 -12.33 -5.79
N PRO A 336 -2.62 -11.17 -6.44
CA PRO A 336 -1.84 -10.80 -7.63
C PRO A 336 -0.40 -10.41 -7.29
N SER A 337 -0.14 -10.00 -6.03
CA SER A 337 1.17 -9.60 -5.54
C SER A 337 1.90 -10.70 -4.78
N LYS A 338 3.23 -10.57 -4.63
CA LYS A 338 4.01 -11.38 -3.69
C LYS A 338 3.76 -10.92 -2.24
N PRO A 339 3.98 -11.80 -1.24
CA PRO A 339 3.88 -11.40 0.16
C PRO A 339 4.82 -10.23 0.48
N GLN A 340 4.33 -9.28 1.29
CA GLN A 340 5.09 -8.08 1.62
C GLN A 340 6.32 -8.38 2.49
N GLY A 341 6.19 -9.35 3.40
CA GLY A 341 7.20 -9.65 4.42
C GLY A 341 7.33 -8.57 5.50
N LEU A 342 8.12 -8.88 6.53
CA LEU A 342 8.26 -8.04 7.73
C LEU A 342 8.97 -6.71 7.44
N VAL A 343 9.94 -6.70 6.52
CA VAL A 343 10.72 -5.50 6.20
C VAL A 343 9.83 -4.43 5.57
N ARG A 344 9.07 -4.79 4.52
CA ARG A 344 8.15 -3.84 3.89
C ARG A 344 7.04 -3.43 4.85
N LEU A 345 6.50 -4.35 5.64
CA LEU A 345 5.52 -4.03 6.69
C LEU A 345 6.03 -2.94 7.63
N SER A 346 7.27 -3.06 8.13
CA SER A 346 7.88 -2.04 8.98
C SER A 346 8.02 -0.69 8.26
N LEU A 347 8.41 -0.69 6.99
CA LEU A 347 8.56 0.55 6.20
C LEU A 347 7.22 1.21 5.91
N TYR A 348 6.17 0.44 5.62
CA TYR A 348 4.80 0.95 5.46
C TYR A 348 4.27 1.52 6.78
N GLN A 349 4.48 0.81 7.89
CA GLN A 349 4.06 1.30 9.21
C GLN A 349 4.78 2.61 9.58
N GLN A 350 6.09 2.71 9.33
CA GLN A 350 6.85 3.95 9.53
C GLN A 350 6.28 5.11 8.73
N LEU A 351 5.95 4.90 7.45
CA LEU A 351 5.30 5.92 6.65
C LEU A 351 3.95 6.31 7.24
N ILE A 352 3.09 5.32 7.54
CA ILE A 352 1.75 5.55 8.11
C ILE A 352 1.83 6.38 9.37
N ASP A 353 2.78 6.12 10.27
CA ASP A 353 2.95 6.86 11.51
C ASP A 353 3.32 8.34 11.33
N THR A 354 3.66 8.77 10.10
CA THR A 354 3.90 10.18 9.75
C THR A 354 2.74 10.86 9.02
N ILE A 355 1.68 10.11 8.67
CA ILE A 355 0.54 10.64 7.94
C ILE A 355 -0.42 11.31 8.95
N PRO A 356 -0.84 12.57 8.73
CA PRO A 356 -1.90 13.18 9.53
C PRO A 356 -3.18 12.35 9.44
N TYR A 357 -3.75 11.98 10.58
CA TYR A 357 -5.02 11.24 10.64
C TYR A 357 -6.17 12.13 11.06
N THR A 358 -5.94 12.96 12.08
CA THR A 358 -6.87 13.97 12.57
C THR A 358 -6.09 15.28 12.77
N GLU A 359 -6.77 16.36 13.17
CA GLU A 359 -6.09 17.62 13.51
C GLU A 359 -5.07 17.45 14.67
N GLU A 360 -5.28 16.48 15.54
CA GLU A 360 -4.49 16.27 16.77
C GLU A 360 -3.59 15.03 16.71
N LEU A 361 -3.87 14.09 15.80
CA LEU A 361 -3.23 12.77 15.76
C LEU A 361 -2.54 12.49 14.43
N THR A 362 -1.36 11.91 14.54
CA THR A 362 -0.60 11.36 13.41
C THR A 362 -0.59 9.82 13.49
N GLY A 363 -0.73 9.19 12.34
CA GLY A 363 -0.75 7.75 12.19
C GLY A 363 -2.12 7.12 12.36
N TYR A 364 -2.53 6.40 11.33
CA TYR A 364 -3.77 5.64 11.30
C TYR A 364 -3.70 4.41 12.22
N PRO A 365 -4.84 3.93 12.74
CA PRO A 365 -4.96 2.54 13.19
C PRO A 365 -4.62 1.60 12.03
N THR A 366 -3.82 0.57 12.31
CA THR A 366 -3.36 -0.39 11.30
C THR A 366 -3.64 -1.82 11.71
N VAL A 367 -4.03 -2.63 10.73
CA VAL A 367 -4.28 -4.07 10.90
C VAL A 367 -3.36 -4.83 9.95
N ALA A 368 -2.43 -5.63 10.47
CA ALA A 368 -1.68 -6.56 9.62
C ALA A 368 -2.49 -7.84 9.38
N ILE A 369 -2.51 -8.34 8.14
CA ILE A 369 -3.20 -9.56 7.76
C ILE A 369 -2.40 -10.40 6.75
N GLY A 370 -2.61 -11.70 6.76
CA GLY A 370 -2.12 -12.62 5.71
C GLY A 370 -1.04 -13.57 6.21
N GLY A 371 -1.44 -14.82 6.43
CA GLY A 371 -0.54 -15.89 6.91
C GLY A 371 -0.03 -15.69 8.35
N ILE A 372 -0.71 -14.88 9.16
CA ILE A 372 -0.35 -14.63 10.55
C ILE A 372 -0.92 -15.73 11.45
N ASP A 373 -0.07 -16.25 12.33
CA ASP A 373 -0.40 -17.23 13.37
C ASP A 373 0.48 -16.99 14.61
N GLN A 374 0.38 -17.86 15.62
CA GLN A 374 1.13 -17.73 16.87
C GLN A 374 2.64 -17.78 16.70
N SER A 375 3.16 -18.39 15.63
CA SER A 375 4.59 -18.47 15.35
C SER A 375 5.16 -17.18 14.75
N THR A 376 4.33 -16.41 14.05
CA THR A 376 4.73 -15.19 13.33
C THR A 376 4.22 -13.89 13.96
N ALA A 377 3.16 -13.96 14.77
CA ALA A 377 2.48 -12.80 15.34
C ALA A 377 3.41 -11.84 16.09
N ALA A 378 4.36 -12.36 16.88
CA ALA A 378 5.30 -11.51 17.62
C ALA A 378 6.20 -10.67 16.70
N GLN A 379 6.61 -11.23 15.56
CA GLN A 379 7.43 -10.52 14.57
C GLN A 379 6.61 -9.44 13.87
N VAL A 380 5.38 -9.77 13.45
CA VAL A 380 4.45 -8.80 12.85
C VAL A 380 4.13 -7.67 13.83
N TRP A 381 3.82 -8.01 15.08
CA TRP A 381 3.56 -7.03 16.12
C TRP A 381 4.74 -6.08 16.28
N SER A 382 5.98 -6.60 16.31
CA SER A 382 7.20 -5.81 16.42
C SER A 382 7.39 -4.77 15.30
N CYS A 383 6.75 -4.94 14.14
CA CYS A 383 6.78 -3.95 13.06
C CYS A 383 6.05 -2.63 13.39
N GLY A 384 5.25 -2.59 14.47
CA GLY A 384 4.61 -1.36 14.95
C GLY A 384 3.11 -1.26 14.66
N VAL A 385 2.53 -2.26 13.99
CA VAL A 385 1.08 -2.26 13.71
C VAL A 385 0.25 -2.21 14.98
N SER A 386 -0.95 -1.65 14.87
CA SER A 386 -1.82 -1.46 16.03
C SER A 386 -2.75 -2.65 16.31
N SER A 387 -2.93 -3.55 15.33
CA SER A 387 -3.82 -4.71 15.40
C SER A 387 -3.34 -5.87 14.52
N LEU A 388 -3.79 -7.08 14.84
CA LEU A 388 -3.44 -8.31 14.12
C LEU A 388 -4.71 -9.02 13.67
N ALA A 389 -4.85 -9.25 12.36
CA ALA A 389 -5.94 -10.02 11.81
C ALA A 389 -5.53 -11.44 11.44
N VAL A 390 -6.40 -12.40 11.76
CA VAL A 390 -6.18 -13.82 11.53
C VAL A 390 -7.43 -14.47 10.94
N VAL A 391 -7.22 -15.49 10.11
CA VAL A 391 -8.30 -16.34 9.58
C VAL A 391 -8.08 -17.75 10.14
N ARG A 392 -7.12 -18.45 9.53
CA ARG A 392 -6.85 -19.87 9.79
C ARG A 392 -6.34 -20.17 11.20
N ALA A 393 -5.63 -19.24 11.83
CA ALA A 393 -5.13 -19.43 13.20
C ALA A 393 -6.28 -19.61 14.21
N ILE A 394 -7.48 -19.10 13.89
CA ILE A 394 -8.69 -19.24 14.70
C ILE A 394 -9.65 -20.28 14.12
N THR A 395 -9.88 -20.27 12.79
CA THR A 395 -10.94 -21.10 12.20
C THR A 395 -10.57 -22.58 12.04
N LEU A 396 -9.28 -22.94 12.13
CA LEU A 396 -8.81 -24.33 11.96
C LEU A 396 -8.44 -25.04 13.27
N VAL A 397 -8.67 -24.41 14.43
CA VAL A 397 -8.44 -25.04 15.74
C VAL A 397 -9.75 -25.51 16.35
N GLU A 398 -9.71 -26.59 17.12
CA GLU A 398 -10.89 -27.11 17.83
C GLU A 398 -11.39 -26.12 18.89
N ASP A 399 -10.46 -25.52 19.66
CA ASP A 399 -10.74 -24.52 20.68
C ASP A 399 -9.94 -23.23 20.42
N PRO A 400 -10.58 -22.14 19.96
CA PRO A 400 -9.91 -20.87 19.69
C PRO A 400 -9.49 -20.14 20.96
N LYS A 401 -9.94 -20.54 22.15
CA LYS A 401 -9.66 -19.81 23.40
C LYS A 401 -8.16 -19.64 23.66
N GLN A 402 -7.36 -20.71 23.48
CA GLN A 402 -5.91 -20.65 23.69
C GLN A 402 -5.22 -19.71 22.68
N VAL A 403 -5.77 -19.63 21.47
CA VAL A 403 -5.26 -18.70 20.43
C VAL A 403 -5.56 -17.28 20.84
N ILE A 404 -6.79 -17.00 21.27
CA ILE A 404 -7.22 -15.68 21.75
C ILE A 404 -6.33 -15.22 22.90
N GLU A 405 -6.17 -16.04 23.94
CA GLU A 405 -5.33 -15.73 25.12
C GLU A 405 -3.88 -15.42 24.73
N PHE A 406 -3.32 -16.15 23.76
CA PHE A 406 -1.97 -15.88 23.25
C PHE A 406 -1.85 -14.49 22.62
N PHE A 407 -2.78 -14.13 21.72
CA PHE A 407 -2.74 -12.86 21.01
C PHE A 407 -3.03 -11.68 21.96
N GLU A 408 -3.96 -11.84 22.89
CA GLU A 408 -4.22 -10.83 23.94
C GLU A 408 -2.98 -10.59 24.79
N ALA A 409 -2.30 -11.65 25.25
CA ALA A 409 -1.08 -11.54 26.03
C ALA A 409 0.04 -10.83 25.24
N LEU A 410 0.21 -11.16 23.96
CA LEU A 410 1.18 -10.51 23.08
C LEU A 410 0.91 -9.00 22.95
N MET A 411 -0.34 -8.60 22.75
CA MET A 411 -0.69 -7.19 22.52
C MET A 411 -0.68 -6.36 23.81
N ALA A 412 -1.00 -6.97 24.96
CA ALA A 412 -0.97 -6.29 26.26
C ALA A 412 0.43 -5.78 26.66
N ASP A 413 1.49 -6.49 26.24
CA ASP A 413 2.87 -6.14 26.58
C ASP A 413 3.27 -4.75 26.06
N ARG A 414 2.87 -4.40 24.83
CA ARG A 414 3.14 -3.07 24.23
C ARG A 414 2.38 -1.95 24.96
N SER A 415 1.13 -2.19 25.35
CA SER A 415 0.31 -1.22 26.09
C SER A 415 0.93 -0.88 27.46
N SER A 416 1.63 -1.83 28.09
CA SER A 416 2.32 -1.61 29.36
C SER A 416 3.64 -0.83 29.22
N GLY A 417 4.30 -0.91 28.06
CA GLY A 417 5.52 -0.16 27.74
C GLY A 417 5.26 1.32 27.49
N VAL A 418 4.21 1.65 26.73
CA VAL A 418 3.81 3.05 26.44
C VAL A 418 3.43 3.79 27.72
N VAL A 419 2.70 3.14 28.64
CA VAL A 419 2.32 3.75 29.93
C VAL A 419 3.56 4.07 30.80
N LYS A 420 4.60 3.23 30.76
CA LYS A 420 5.86 3.46 31.50
C LYS A 420 6.69 4.60 30.92
N GLU A 421 6.66 4.81 29.61
CA GLU A 421 7.42 5.87 28.94
C GLU A 421 6.78 7.25 29.22
N VAL A 422 5.45 7.34 29.12
CA VAL A 422 4.66 8.54 29.48
C VAL A 422 4.80 8.91 30.96
N THR A 423 4.82 7.93 31.88
CA THR A 423 5.07 8.24 33.30
C THR A 423 6.50 8.69 33.59
N ARG A 424 7.48 8.27 32.77
CA ARG A 424 8.88 8.68 32.93
C ARG A 424 9.10 10.11 32.48
N GLU A 425 8.50 10.53 31.36
CA GLU A 425 8.57 11.91 30.87
C GLU A 425 7.89 12.90 31.83
N LEU A 426 6.73 12.52 32.41
CA LEU A 426 6.05 13.35 33.41
C LEU A 426 6.83 13.47 34.73
N SER A 427 7.63 12.47 35.09
CA SER A 427 8.47 12.51 36.32
C SER A 427 9.77 13.30 36.19
N HIS A 428 10.15 13.73 34.98
CA HIS A 428 11.35 14.57 34.73
C HIS A 428 10.99 16.04 34.44
N ALA A 429 9.71 16.39 34.53
CA ALA A 429 9.19 17.75 34.33
C ALA A 429 8.81 18.48 35.64
N GLU A 430 9.11 17.88 36.80
CA GLU A 430 9.08 18.51 38.13
C GLU A 430 10.51 18.67 38.67
#